data_AF-A0AAU4CUE9-F1
#
_entry.id   AF-A0AAU4CUE9-F1
#
_cell.length_a   1.000
_cell.length_b   1.000
_cell.length_c   1.000
_cell.angle_alpha   90.00
_cell.angle_beta   90.00
_cell.angle_gamma   90.00
#
_symmetry.space_group_name_H-M   'P 1'
#
loop_
_entity.id
_entity.type
_entity.pdbx_description
1 polymer ?
#
loop_
_entity_poly.entity_id
_entity_poly.type
_entity_poly.pdbx_seq_one_letter_code
_entity_poly.pdbx_strand_id
1 'polypeptide(L)'
;MTGHYKVEFEALARLVLDLAECADGMRSAMRKMEDIGPKGAGSADLEEACDDFQEKWGHGIKLIADATGGIAEKVALSGRLSQGLEDQVAGLVQAVKVVEKSMDFGGR
;
A
#
# COMPACT_ATOMS: atom_id res chain seq x y z
N MET A 1 -1.19 -16.78 -17.20
CA MET A 1 -1.22 -15.31 -17.03
C MET A 1 -1.86 -14.87 -15.71
N THR A 2 -2.86 -15.57 -15.17
CA THR A 2 -3.54 -15.20 -13.90
C THR A 2 -2.66 -15.29 -12.64
N GLY A 3 -1.70 -16.23 -12.60
CA GLY A 3 -0.82 -16.40 -11.42
C GLY A 3 0.16 -15.26 -11.16
N HIS A 4 0.67 -14.60 -12.22
CA HIS A 4 1.65 -13.53 -12.06
C HIS A 4 1.04 -12.25 -11.48
N TYR A 5 -0.12 -11.82 -11.96
CA TYR A 5 -0.80 -10.63 -11.43
C TYR A 5 -1.17 -10.78 -9.95
N LYS A 6 -1.62 -11.97 -9.55
CA LYS A 6 -1.95 -12.26 -8.15
C LYS A 6 -0.73 -12.15 -7.23
N VAL A 7 0.41 -12.71 -7.64
CA VAL A 7 1.67 -12.67 -6.85
C VAL A 7 2.19 -11.24 -6.71
N GLU A 8 2.17 -10.45 -7.79
CA GLU A 8 2.57 -9.04 -7.75
C GLU A 8 1.65 -8.22 -6.82
N PHE A 9 0.34 -8.52 -6.80
CA PHE A 9 -0.60 -7.88 -5.86
C PHE A 9 -0.33 -8.22 -4.41
N GLU A 10 -0.08 -9.50 -4.11
CA GLU A 10 0.27 -9.94 -2.76
C GLU A 10 1.59 -9.30 -2.29
N ALA A 11 2.59 -9.19 -3.18
CA ALA A 11 3.86 -8.53 -2.89
C ALA A 11 3.67 -7.03 -2.64
N LEU A 12 2.86 -6.34 -3.43
CA LEU A 12 2.54 -4.91 -3.23
C LEU A 12 1.74 -4.68 -1.95
N ALA A 13 0.79 -5.54 -1.62
CA ALA A 13 0.05 -5.46 -0.36
C ALA A 13 0.98 -5.69 0.85
N ARG A 14 1.92 -6.62 0.73
CA ARG A 14 2.94 -6.85 1.76
C ARG A 14 3.85 -5.64 1.95
N LEU A 15 4.33 -5.05 0.84
CA LEU A 15 5.16 -3.85 0.87
C LEU A 15 4.47 -2.68 1.58
N VAL A 16 3.16 -2.49 1.34
CA VAL A 16 2.36 -1.48 2.03
C VAL A 16 2.33 -1.71 3.54
N LEU A 17 2.13 -2.95 3.97
CA LEU A 17 2.13 -3.31 5.40
C LEU A 17 3.49 -3.05 6.04
N ASP A 18 4.58 -3.48 5.38
CA ASP A 18 5.93 -3.32 5.88
C ASP A 18 6.31 -1.82 5.99
N LEU A 19 5.87 -0.99 5.03
CA LEU A 19 6.06 0.47 5.07
C LEU A 19 5.23 1.14 6.18
N ALA A 20 4.00 0.69 6.42
CA ALA A 20 3.17 1.20 7.51
C ALA A 20 3.79 0.87 8.88
N GLU A 21 4.27 -0.36 9.06
CA GLU A 21 4.96 -0.79 10.27
C GLU A 21 6.27 -0.01 10.49
N CYS A 22 7.02 0.26 9.41
CA CYS A 22 8.20 1.12 9.44
C CYS A 22 7.84 2.54 9.91
N ALA A 23 6.78 3.13 9.37
CA ALA A 23 6.31 4.46 9.78
C ALA A 23 5.91 4.50 11.27
N ASP A 24 5.21 3.48 11.76
CA ASP A 24 4.82 3.39 13.16
C ASP A 24 6.01 3.15 14.10
N GLY A 25 6.98 2.34 13.68
CA GLY A 25 8.26 2.16 14.38
C GLY A 25 9.02 3.48 14.52
N MET A 26 9.09 4.26 13.44
CA MET A 26 9.73 5.59 13.45
C MET A 26 8.98 6.58 14.36
N ARG A 27 7.63 6.58 14.37
CA ARG A 27 6.84 7.40 15.32
C ARG A 27 7.05 6.99 16.77
N SER A 28 7.17 5.70 17.03
CA SER A 28 7.41 5.16 18.37
C SER A 28 8.79 5.58 18.89
N ALA A 29 9.82 5.50 18.05
CA ALA A 29 11.17 5.98 18.38
C ALA A 29 11.18 7.49 18.69
N MET A 30 10.47 8.29 17.89
CA MET A 30 10.27 9.73 18.12
C MET A 30 9.63 10.02 19.48
N ARG A 31 8.51 9.36 19.82
CA ARG A 31 7.86 9.57 21.11
C ARG A 31 8.77 9.24 22.28
N LYS A 32 9.61 8.21 22.16
CA LYS A 32 10.60 7.87 23.20
C LYS A 32 11.66 8.95 23.37
N MET A 33 12.08 9.62 22.29
CA MET A 33 12.97 10.78 22.38
C MET A 33 12.27 12.01 22.98
N GLU A 34 11.00 12.22 22.65
CA GLU A 34 10.17 13.30 23.20
C GLU A 34 10.00 13.14 24.72
N ASP A 35 9.84 11.90 25.19
CA ASP A 35 9.78 11.53 26.62
C ASP A 35 11.11 11.77 27.36
N ILE A 36 12.24 11.69 26.64
CA ILE A 36 13.56 12.03 27.18
C ILE A 36 13.74 13.55 27.24
N GLY A 37 13.16 14.27 26.27
CA GLY A 37 12.83 15.69 26.30
C GLY A 37 13.99 16.69 26.45
N PRO A 38 13.86 17.92 25.91
CA PRO A 38 14.87 18.97 26.05
C PRO A 38 15.12 19.34 27.52
N LYS A 39 14.06 19.32 28.34
CA LYS A 39 14.09 19.59 29.79
C LYS A 39 14.73 18.44 30.58
N GLY A 40 16.04 18.32 30.45
CA GLY A 40 16.81 17.28 31.13
C GLY A 40 18.27 17.25 30.69
N ALA A 41 18.58 17.77 29.49
CA ALA A 41 19.92 17.76 28.94
C ALA A 41 20.81 18.91 29.46
N GLY A 42 20.20 20.00 29.93
CA GLY A 42 20.87 21.09 30.67
C GLY A 42 21.59 22.13 29.80
N SER A 43 21.42 22.10 28.47
CA SER A 43 22.03 23.06 27.53
C SER A 43 21.02 23.52 26.49
N ALA A 44 20.81 24.84 26.39
CA ALA A 44 19.85 25.45 25.46
C ALA A 44 20.09 25.06 23.99
N ASP A 45 21.35 24.98 23.55
CA ASP A 45 21.70 24.60 22.18
C ASP A 45 21.33 23.14 21.87
N LEU A 46 21.42 22.26 22.87
CA LEU A 46 21.05 20.85 22.74
C LEU A 46 19.53 20.68 22.76
N GLU A 47 18.82 21.51 23.51
CA GLU A 47 17.36 21.57 23.51
C GLU A 47 16.85 22.02 22.13
N GLU A 48 17.40 23.11 21.58
CA GLU A 48 17.04 23.62 20.25
C GLU A 48 17.33 22.57 19.16
N ALA A 49 18.50 21.94 19.17
CA ALA A 49 18.84 20.89 18.20
C ALA A 49 17.90 19.66 18.31
N CYS A 50 17.45 19.32 19.51
CA CYS A 50 16.48 18.24 19.71
C CYS A 50 15.12 18.61 19.11
N ASP A 51 14.64 19.83 19.35
CA ASP A 51 13.35 20.31 18.81
C ASP A 51 13.41 20.35 17.27
N ASP A 52 14.49 20.89 16.71
CA ASP A 52 14.71 21.00 15.26
C ASP A 52 14.79 19.63 14.59
N PHE A 53 15.43 18.65 15.26
CA PHE A 53 15.46 17.27 14.81
C PHE A 53 14.08 16.62 14.85
N GLN A 54 13.34 16.79 15.95
CA GLN A 54 11.99 16.24 16.09
C GLN A 54 11.03 16.79 15.03
N GLU A 55 11.07 18.09 14.74
CA GLU A 55 10.23 18.70 13.70
C GLU A 55 10.53 18.12 12.31
N LYS A 56 11.80 18.16 11.90
CA LYS A 56 12.24 17.67 10.58
C LYS A 56 11.98 16.19 10.41
N TRP A 57 12.23 15.40 11.45
CA TRP A 57 12.01 13.96 11.43
C TRP A 57 10.51 13.62 11.42
N GLY A 58 9.70 14.32 12.21
CA GLY A 58 8.24 14.19 12.19
C GLY A 58 7.63 14.51 10.82
N HIS A 59 8.13 15.57 10.17
CA HIS A 59 7.75 15.90 8.80
C HIS A 59 8.14 14.80 7.80
N GLY A 60 9.36 14.26 7.89
CA GLY A 60 9.82 13.16 7.05
C GLY A 60 8.94 11.90 7.17
N ILE A 61 8.60 11.51 8.40
CA ILE A 61 7.70 10.38 8.67
C ILE A 61 6.32 10.62 8.02
N LYS A 62 5.79 11.84 8.13
CA LYS A 62 4.49 12.19 7.52
C LYS A 62 4.53 12.00 6.00
N LEU A 63 5.57 12.50 5.33
CA LEU A 63 5.76 12.32 3.89
C LEU A 63 5.83 10.84 3.49
N ILE A 64 6.54 10.01 4.27
CA ILE A 64 6.63 8.56 4.03
C ILE A 64 5.26 7.91 4.19
N ALA A 65 4.51 8.26 5.23
CA ALA A 65 3.17 7.72 5.47
C ALA A 65 2.20 8.10 4.34
N ASP A 66 2.21 9.36 3.91
CA ASP A 66 1.35 9.85 2.83
C ASP A 66 1.68 9.16 1.49
N ALA A 67 2.97 9.04 1.15
CA ALA A 67 3.41 8.35 -0.06
C ALA A 67 3.02 6.86 -0.04
N THR A 68 3.21 6.19 1.10
CA THR A 68 2.84 4.78 1.28
C THR A 68 1.32 4.60 1.16
N GLY A 69 0.53 5.49 1.77
CA GLY A 69 -0.93 5.47 1.65
C GLY A 69 -1.40 5.62 0.20
N GLY A 70 -0.80 6.56 -0.55
CA GLY A 70 -1.10 6.74 -1.97
C GLY A 70 -0.71 5.55 -2.85
N ILE A 71 0.39 4.87 -2.54
CA ILE A 71 0.78 3.62 -3.23
C ILE A 71 -0.23 2.51 -2.91
N ALA A 72 -0.59 2.34 -1.63
CA ALA A 72 -1.57 1.33 -1.21
C ALA A 72 -2.91 1.47 -1.91
N GLU A 73 -3.41 2.71 -2.01
CA GLU A 73 -4.68 2.99 -2.68
C GLU A 73 -4.62 2.65 -4.18
N LYS A 74 -3.54 3.05 -4.87
CA LYS A 74 -3.36 2.76 -6.29
C LYS A 74 -3.21 1.26 -6.57
N VAL A 75 -2.53 0.53 -5.70
CA VAL A 75 -2.45 -0.93 -5.76
C VAL A 75 -3.86 -1.50 -5.62
N ALA A 76 -4.58 -1.18 -4.55
CA ALA A 76 -5.94 -1.68 -4.36
C ALA A 76 -6.87 -1.38 -5.54
N LEU A 77 -6.77 -0.18 -6.13
CA LEU A 77 -7.50 0.20 -7.35
C LEU A 77 -7.15 -0.71 -8.53
N SER A 78 -5.85 -0.88 -8.80
CA SER A 78 -5.36 -1.71 -9.90
C SER A 78 -5.81 -3.17 -9.75
N GLY A 79 -5.87 -3.69 -8.52
CA GLY A 79 -6.35 -5.04 -8.23
C GLY A 79 -7.82 -5.20 -8.58
N ARG A 80 -8.65 -4.24 -8.15
CA ARG A 80 -10.08 -4.22 -8.50
C ARG A 80 -10.32 -4.14 -10.02
N LEU A 81 -9.55 -3.31 -10.73
CA LEU A 81 -9.64 -3.19 -12.18
C LEU A 81 -9.26 -4.50 -12.88
N SER A 82 -8.18 -5.14 -12.43
CA SER A 82 -7.70 -6.40 -12.99
C SER A 82 -8.72 -7.51 -12.81
N GLN A 83 -9.29 -7.64 -11.61
CA GLN A 83 -10.32 -8.63 -11.31
C GLN A 83 -11.61 -8.39 -12.10
N GLY A 84 -12.05 -7.13 -12.24
CA GLY A 84 -13.21 -6.81 -13.08
C GLY A 84 -13.00 -7.09 -14.57
N LEU A 85 -11.76 -6.99 -15.07
CA LEU A 85 -11.39 -7.42 -16.42
C LEU A 85 -11.45 -8.94 -16.56
N GLU A 86 -10.92 -9.68 -15.59
CA GLU A 86 -10.98 -11.15 -15.59
C GLU A 86 -12.43 -11.67 -15.56
N ASP A 87 -13.29 -11.07 -14.74
CA ASP A 87 -14.71 -11.44 -14.65
C ASP A 87 -15.45 -11.22 -15.98
N GLN A 88 -15.18 -10.10 -16.67
CA GLN A 88 -15.74 -9.81 -17.99
C GLN A 88 -15.26 -10.80 -19.04
N VAL A 89 -13.97 -11.12 -19.06
CA VAL A 89 -13.40 -12.12 -19.98
C VAL A 89 -14.01 -13.49 -19.71
N ALA A 90 -14.14 -13.90 -18.45
CA ALA A 90 -14.78 -15.17 -18.09
C ALA A 90 -16.24 -15.23 -18.55
N GLY A 91 -16.99 -14.14 -18.37
CA GLY A 91 -18.37 -14.03 -18.85
C GLY A 91 -18.48 -14.17 -20.38
N LEU A 92 -17.63 -13.47 -21.13
CA LEU A 92 -17.59 -13.57 -22.59
C LEU A 92 -17.21 -14.98 -23.06
N VAL A 93 -16.21 -15.60 -22.43
CA VAL A 93 -15.81 -16.98 -22.74
C VAL A 93 -16.96 -17.97 -22.52
N GLN A 94 -17.76 -17.80 -21.47
CA GLN A 94 -18.93 -18.64 -21.24
C GLN A 94 -20.05 -18.38 -22.25
N ALA A 95 -20.30 -17.10 -22.59
CA ALA A 95 -21.29 -16.75 -23.60
C ALA A 95 -20.95 -17.36 -24.97
N VAL A 96 -19.68 -17.28 -25.39
CA VAL A 96 -19.21 -17.90 -26.63
C VAL A 96 -19.41 -19.41 -26.61
N LYS A 97 -19.07 -20.10 -25.52
CA LYS A 97 -19.28 -21.56 -25.39
C LYS A 97 -20.75 -21.96 -25.50
N VAL A 98 -21.67 -21.14 -24.99
CA VAL A 98 -23.12 -21.39 -25.10
C VAL A 98 -23.59 -21.23 -26.55
N VAL A 99 -23.15 -20.17 -27.24
CA VAL A 99 -23.49 -19.93 -28.65
C VAL A 99 -22.95 -21.06 -29.53
N GLU A 100 -21.68 -21.44 -29.36
CA GLU A 100 -21.04 -22.51 -30.12
C GLU A 100 -21.78 -23.84 -29.96
N LYS A 101 -22.16 -24.19 -28.72
CA LYS A 101 -22.99 -25.37 -28.45
C LYS A 101 -24.36 -25.27 -29.13
N SER A 102 -25.02 -24.11 -29.14
CA SER A 102 -26.32 -23.94 -29.78
C SER A 102 -26.27 -24.09 -31.32
N MET A 103 -25.16 -23.70 -31.95
CA MET A 103 -24.96 -23.86 -33.40
C MET A 103 -24.71 -25.32 -33.80
N ASP A 104 -24.01 -26.10 -32.96
CA ASP A 104 -23.77 -27.54 -33.19
C ASP A 104 -25.08 -28.37 -33.17
N PHE A 105 -26.08 -27.95 -32.39
CA PHE A 105 -27.40 -28.63 -32.32
C PHE A 105 -28.39 -28.21 -33.43
N GLY A 106 -28.15 -27.11 -34.15
CA GLY A 106 -29.06 -26.59 -35.19
C GLY A 106 -28.77 -27.03 -36.63
N GLY A 107 -27.68 -27.79 -36.85
CA GLY A 107 -27.19 -28.19 -38.17
C GLY A 107 -27.54 -29.60 -38.64
N ARG A 108 -28.51 -30.28 -38.02
CA ARG A 108 -29.01 -31.60 -38.47
C ARG A 108 -30.47 -31.54 -38.89
#